data_AF-A0A166G4B2-F1
#
_entry.id   AF-A0A166G4B2-F1
#
_cell.length_a   1.000
_cell.length_b   1.000
_cell.length_c   1.000
_cell.angle_alpha   90.00
_cell.angle_beta   90.00
_cell.angle_gamma   90.00
#
_symmetry.space_group_name_H-M   'P 1'
#
loop_
_entity.id
_entity.type
_entity.pdbx_description
1 polymer ?
#
loop_
_entity_poly.entity_id
_entity_poly.type
_entity_poly.pdbx_seq_one_letter_code
_entity_poly.pdbx_strand_id
1 'polypeptide(L)'
;MFGTPYRQAPVVAERAPGKITLYFHKRQTPPTLPYELHNHVSPDNWASRVPQILRLTARYQQPLLEAVWIMLFFVVAIAVPMALRSVIYTRDHTLFTAHFISLGIFLAIALVWWAPLIVWKMLGQQYANVLARRWASEDARSSGSRYNGYVPLWQIRLPGVLSSQTIVTINVPQHGPPTSPYDAQAYLPTWVGPPQNQGSPFEDRYATDLKRPSSLDALPLYDGRNAPLNFDEKAPGYYAGGHQV
;
A
#
# COMPACT_ATOMS: atom_id res chain seq x y z
N MET A 1 22.22 -0.61 17.76
CA MET A 1 21.71 -1.45 16.63
C MET A 1 21.40 -0.49 15.49
N PHE A 2 22.29 -0.45 14.49
CA PHE A 2 22.30 0.55 13.43
C PHE A 2 21.09 0.37 12.50
N GLY A 3 20.22 1.38 12.45
CA GLY A 3 19.17 1.44 11.43
C GLY A 3 19.81 1.85 10.12
N THR A 4 19.98 0.91 9.20
CA THR A 4 20.18 1.26 7.79
C THR A 4 19.01 2.14 7.34
N PRO A 5 19.24 3.20 6.55
CA PRO A 5 18.14 3.95 5.96
C PRO A 5 17.31 2.95 5.16
N TYR A 6 16.09 2.70 5.62
CA TYR A 6 15.17 1.78 4.96
C TYR A 6 14.93 2.30 3.55
N ARG A 7 15.64 1.72 2.58
CA ARG A 7 15.34 1.86 1.16
C ARG A 7 13.86 1.55 1.03
N GLN A 8 13.04 2.55 0.70
CA GLN A 8 11.61 2.35 0.47
C GLN A 8 11.52 1.27 -0.62
N ALA A 9 11.03 0.08 -0.24
CA ALA A 9 10.81 -0.95 -1.23
C ALA A 9 9.80 -0.36 -2.22
N PRO A 10 10.13 -0.30 -3.53
CA PRO A 10 9.17 0.14 -4.52
C PRO A 10 7.93 -0.72 -4.37
N VAL A 11 6.74 -0.13 -4.53
CA VAL A 11 5.51 -0.92 -4.54
C VAL A 11 5.60 -1.87 -5.72
N VAL A 12 5.88 -3.14 -5.40
CA VAL A 12 5.84 -4.20 -6.38
C VAL A 12 4.36 -4.39 -6.68
N ALA A 13 3.94 -4.03 -7.89
CA ALA A 13 2.67 -4.50 -8.41
C ALA A 13 2.97 -5.62 -9.38
N GLU A 14 2.29 -6.74 -9.20
CA GLU A 14 2.37 -7.88 -10.08
C GLU A 14 1.10 -7.92 -10.92
N ARG A 15 1.29 -7.85 -12.24
CA ARG A 15 0.22 -7.96 -13.21
C ARG A 15 -0.02 -9.42 -13.58
N ALA A 16 -1.28 -9.82 -13.55
CA ALA A 16 -1.74 -11.03 -14.19
C ALA A 16 -2.99 -10.75 -15.04
N PRO A 17 -3.35 -11.63 -15.98
CA PRO A 17 -4.54 -11.44 -16.81
C PRO A 17 -5.79 -11.21 -15.96
N GLY A 18 -6.40 -10.04 -16.08
CA GLY A 18 -7.61 -9.65 -15.34
C GLY A 18 -7.43 -9.35 -13.84
N LYS A 19 -6.19 -9.26 -13.34
CA LYS A 19 -5.92 -8.91 -11.93
C LYS A 19 -4.62 -8.14 -11.75
N ILE A 20 -4.64 -7.16 -10.86
CA ILE A 20 -3.45 -6.43 -10.38
C ILE A 20 -3.27 -6.75 -8.92
N THR A 21 -2.09 -7.23 -8.55
CA THR A 21 -1.75 -7.56 -7.17
C THR A 21 -0.75 -6.54 -6.65
N LEU A 22 -1.08 -5.92 -5.54
CA LEU A 22 -0.29 -4.87 -4.90
C LEU A 22 0.20 -5.37 -3.55
N TYR A 23 1.50 -5.23 -3.30
CA TYR A 23 2.11 -5.60 -2.03
C TYR A 23 2.25 -4.35 -1.13
N PHE A 24 1.70 -4.42 0.08
CA PHE A 24 1.72 -3.34 1.06
C PHE A 24 2.51 -3.73 2.32
N HIS A 25 3.36 -2.81 2.78
CA HIS A 25 4.15 -2.91 4.00
C HIS A 25 3.77 -1.85 5.03
N LYS A 26 3.94 -2.16 6.32
CA LYS A 26 3.60 -1.29 7.47
C LYS A 26 4.13 0.16 7.43
N ARG A 27 5.28 0.40 6.79
CA ARG A 27 5.96 1.73 6.78
C ARG A 27 6.17 2.30 5.38
N GLN A 28 5.45 1.79 4.39
CA GLN A 28 5.56 2.36 3.05
C GLN A 28 4.75 3.65 2.94
N THR A 29 5.22 4.56 2.10
CA THR A 29 4.44 5.72 1.68
C THR A 29 3.27 5.25 0.79
N PRO A 30 2.13 5.97 0.79
CA PRO A 30 1.03 5.68 -0.13
C PRO A 30 1.53 5.62 -1.58
N PRO A 31 1.37 4.49 -2.30
CA PRO A 31 1.67 4.44 -3.72
C PRO A 31 0.79 5.40 -4.53
N THR A 32 1.33 5.89 -5.63
CA THR A 32 0.54 6.54 -6.68
C THR A 32 -0.41 5.52 -7.32
N LEU A 33 -1.49 6.02 -7.92
CA LEU A 33 -2.47 5.17 -8.61
C LEU A 33 -1.78 4.49 -9.81
N PRO A 34 -1.81 3.16 -9.93
CA PRO A 34 -1.32 2.46 -11.13
C PRO A 34 -2.03 2.93 -12.39
N TYR A 35 -1.30 3.06 -13.51
CA TYR A 35 -1.84 3.54 -14.78
C TYR A 35 -3.08 2.75 -15.23
N GLU A 36 -3.05 1.43 -15.07
CA GLU A 36 -4.12 0.52 -15.48
C GLU A 36 -5.43 0.72 -14.71
N LEU A 37 -5.34 1.28 -13.49
CA LEU A 37 -6.49 1.55 -12.65
C LEU A 37 -7.07 2.95 -12.85
N HIS A 38 -6.40 3.84 -13.60
CA HIS A 38 -6.89 5.22 -13.82
C HIS A 38 -8.27 5.26 -14.47
N ASN A 39 -8.58 4.29 -15.33
CA ASN A 39 -9.86 4.18 -16.00
C ASN A 39 -10.92 3.41 -15.19
N HIS A 40 -10.61 2.96 -13.98
CA HIS A 40 -11.52 2.12 -13.19
C HIS A 40 -11.72 2.64 -11.76
N VAL A 41 -10.73 3.34 -11.21
CA VAL A 41 -10.72 3.87 -9.84
C VAL A 41 -10.35 5.34 -9.92
N SER A 42 -11.19 6.22 -9.37
CA SER A 42 -10.86 7.64 -9.32
C SER A 42 -9.63 7.89 -8.42
N PRO A 43 -8.80 8.90 -8.73
CA PRO A 43 -7.67 9.29 -7.88
C PRO A 43 -8.06 9.57 -6.43
N ASP A 44 -9.24 10.16 -6.20
CA ASP A 44 -9.76 10.46 -4.86
C ASP A 44 -10.14 9.21 -4.08
N ASN A 45 -10.77 8.24 -4.75
CA ASN A 45 -11.09 6.94 -4.14
C ASN A 45 -9.80 6.18 -3.80
N TRP A 46 -8.79 6.23 -4.66
CA TRP A 46 -7.48 5.65 -4.37
C TRP A 46 -6.81 6.30 -3.17
N ALA A 47 -6.73 7.64 -3.17
CA ALA A 47 -6.10 8.44 -2.12
C ALA A 47 -6.77 8.24 -0.75
N SER A 48 -8.08 7.98 -0.72
CA SER A 48 -8.80 7.68 0.53
C SER A 48 -8.66 6.23 1.00
N ARG A 49 -8.54 5.25 0.07
CA ARG A 49 -8.48 3.81 0.40
C ARG A 49 -7.09 3.36 0.83
N VAL A 50 -6.05 3.79 0.12
CA VAL A 50 -4.67 3.37 0.39
C VAL A 50 -4.24 3.61 1.84
N PRO A 51 -4.48 4.79 2.45
CA PRO A 51 -4.15 5.01 3.86
C PRO A 51 -4.90 4.09 4.82
N GLN A 52 -6.14 3.68 4.48
CA GLN A 52 -6.91 2.75 5.30
C GLN A 52 -6.29 1.35 5.26
N ILE A 53 -5.87 0.90 4.07
CA ILE A 53 -5.13 -0.36 3.89
C ILE A 53 -3.84 -0.30 4.71
N LEU A 54 -3.05 0.76 4.57
CA LEU A 54 -1.80 0.94 5.31
C LEU A 54 -1.99 0.92 6.82
N ARG A 55 -3.06 1.54 7.35
CA ARG A 55 -3.40 1.49 8.77
C ARG A 55 -3.73 0.07 9.22
N LEU A 56 -4.50 -0.69 8.43
CA LEU A 56 -4.80 -2.09 8.71
C LEU A 56 -3.53 -2.94 8.68
N THR A 57 -2.71 -2.80 7.64
CA THR A 57 -1.41 -3.45 7.52
C THR A 57 -0.54 -3.15 8.74
N ALA A 58 -0.41 -1.88 9.12
CA ALA A 58 0.41 -1.48 10.25
C ALA A 58 -0.07 -2.04 11.60
N ARG A 59 -1.38 -2.20 11.77
CA ARG A 59 -1.99 -2.75 12.98
C ARG A 59 -1.74 -4.26 13.10
N TYR A 60 -1.93 -5.02 12.02
CA TYR A 60 -1.89 -6.49 12.05
C TYR A 60 -0.54 -7.10 11.63
N GLN A 61 0.40 -6.29 11.14
CA GLN A 61 1.78 -6.68 10.85
C GLN A 61 2.69 -6.40 12.05
N GLN A 62 2.80 -7.37 12.97
CA GLN A 62 3.68 -7.27 14.14
C GLN A 62 4.59 -8.51 14.24
N PRO A 63 5.51 -8.71 13.27
CA PRO A 63 6.32 -9.93 13.21
C PRO A 63 7.19 -10.12 14.46
N LEU A 64 7.64 -9.03 15.09
CA LEU A 64 8.44 -9.11 16.33
C LEU A 64 7.58 -9.58 17.51
N LEU A 65 6.37 -9.04 17.66
CA LEU A 65 5.44 -9.48 18.71
C LEU A 65 5.09 -10.97 18.51
N GLU A 66 4.81 -11.37 17.27
CA GLU A 66 4.53 -12.77 16.93
C GLU A 66 5.74 -13.68 17.23
N ALA A 67 6.95 -13.25 16.87
CA ALA A 67 8.16 -14.00 17.17
C ALA A 67 8.38 -14.16 18.69
N VAL A 68 8.22 -13.08 19.47
CA VAL A 68 8.34 -13.15 20.94
C VAL A 68 7.25 -14.06 21.53
N TRP A 69 6.02 -13.98 21.02
CA TRP A 69 4.91 -14.83 21.46
C TRP A 69 5.18 -16.32 21.20
N ILE A 70 5.75 -16.64 20.03
CA ILE A 70 6.15 -18.00 19.65
C ILE A 70 7.33 -18.48 20.49
N MET A 71 8.33 -17.64 20.74
CA MET A 71 9.46 -18.00 21.60
C MET A 71 8.99 -18.30 23.03
N LEU A 72 8.09 -17.48 23.58
CA LEU A 72 7.53 -17.70 24.90
C LEU A 72 6.69 -18.99 24.97
N PHE A 73 5.95 -19.31 23.89
CA PHE A 73 5.26 -20.61 23.77
C PHE A 73 6.23 -21.78 23.95
N PHE A 74 7.36 -21.78 23.24
CA PHE A 74 8.33 -22.88 23.31
C PHE A 74 8.90 -23.05 24.72
N VAL A 75 9.20 -21.95 25.41
CA VAL A 75 9.69 -22.00 26.80
C VAL A 75 8.64 -22.63 27.72
N VAL A 76 7.38 -22.17 27.63
CA VAL A 76 6.28 -22.71 28.45
C VAL A 76 5.98 -24.17 28.12
N ALA A 77 5.97 -24.52 26.83
CA ALA A 77 5.71 -25.86 26.35
C ALA A 77 6.76 -26.91 26.78
N ILE A 78 7.98 -26.48 27.12
CA ILE A 78 9.03 -27.35 27.67
C ILE A 78 9.02 -27.32 29.20
N ALA A 79 8.97 -26.14 29.81
CA ALA A 79 9.07 -25.97 31.26
C ALA A 79 7.90 -26.62 32.00
N VAL A 80 6.67 -26.48 31.47
CA VAL A 80 5.46 -26.98 32.14
C VAL A 80 5.45 -28.51 32.20
N PRO A 81 5.62 -29.27 31.08
CA PRO A 81 5.71 -30.73 31.16
C PRO A 81 6.87 -31.23 32.02
N MET A 82 8.04 -30.56 31.99
CA MET A 82 9.16 -30.93 32.85
C MET A 82 8.82 -30.81 34.34
N ALA A 83 8.16 -29.72 34.75
CA ALA A 83 7.74 -29.52 36.12
C ALA A 83 6.67 -30.55 36.54
N LEU A 84 5.66 -30.77 35.69
CA LEU A 84 4.57 -31.72 35.95
C LEU A 84 5.03 -33.17 35.96
N ARG A 85 6.09 -33.52 35.23
CA ARG A 85 6.64 -34.88 35.22
C ARG A 85 6.95 -35.37 36.64
N SER A 86 7.56 -34.52 37.47
CA SER A 86 7.88 -34.87 38.86
C SER A 86 6.64 -35.27 39.66
N VAL A 87 5.54 -34.54 39.48
CA VAL A 87 4.27 -34.78 40.18
C VAL A 87 3.57 -36.03 39.66
N ILE A 88 3.53 -36.23 38.34
CA ILE A 88 2.82 -37.36 37.72
C ILE A 88 3.48 -38.69 38.10
N TYR A 89 4.82 -38.77 38.09
CA TYR A 89 5.54 -40.00 38.43
C TYR A 89 5.37 -40.44 39.88
N THR A 90 5.03 -39.53 40.80
CA THR A 90 4.75 -39.89 42.20
C THR A 90 3.40 -40.58 42.40
N ARG A 91 2.45 -40.42 41.47
CA ARG A 91 1.08 -40.94 41.60
C ARG A 91 0.83 -42.21 40.80
N ASP A 92 1.38 -42.31 39.59
CA ASP A 92 1.14 -43.44 38.69
C ASP A 92 2.46 -44.02 38.16
N HIS A 93 2.65 -45.33 38.34
CA HIS A 93 3.85 -46.04 37.89
C HIS A 93 3.76 -46.56 36.45
N THR A 94 2.57 -46.53 35.85
CA THR A 94 2.37 -46.98 34.46
C THR A 94 2.86 -45.91 33.50
N LEU A 95 4.01 -46.18 32.85
CA LEU A 95 4.64 -45.27 31.91
C LEU A 95 3.66 -44.80 30.82
N PHE A 96 2.82 -45.68 30.27
CA PHE A 96 1.87 -45.33 29.21
C PHE A 96 0.86 -44.25 29.61
N THR A 97 0.29 -44.33 30.82
CA THR A 97 -0.70 -43.36 31.32
C THR A 97 -0.10 -41.97 31.46
N ALA A 98 1.13 -41.89 31.97
CA ALA A 98 1.85 -40.63 32.13
C ALA A 98 2.08 -39.90 30.79
N HIS A 99 2.35 -40.63 29.70
CA HIS A 99 2.55 -40.04 28.38
C HIS A 99 1.26 -39.41 27.84
N PHE A 100 0.12 -40.08 27.95
CA PHE A 100 -1.16 -39.52 27.48
C PHE A 100 -1.59 -38.28 28.27
N ILE A 101 -1.39 -38.27 29.59
CA ILE A 101 -1.66 -37.09 30.42
C ILE A 101 -0.76 -35.93 30.00
N SER A 102 0.54 -36.18 29.79
CA SER A 102 1.47 -35.14 29.35
C SER A 102 1.12 -34.58 27.97
N LEU A 103 0.66 -35.43 27.04
CA LEU A 103 0.19 -35.02 25.71
C LEU A 103 -1.09 -34.18 25.81
N GLY A 104 -2.04 -34.58 26.66
CA GLY A 104 -3.26 -33.80 26.90
C GLY A 104 -2.96 -32.41 27.45
N ILE A 105 -2.04 -32.31 28.42
CA ILE A 105 -1.59 -31.03 28.99
C ILE A 105 -0.91 -30.17 27.91
N PHE A 106 -0.02 -30.76 27.11
CA PHE A 106 0.65 -30.04 26.02
C PHE A 106 -0.35 -29.46 25.02
N LEU A 107 -1.34 -30.25 24.58
CA LEU A 107 -2.39 -29.79 23.67
C LEU A 107 -3.25 -28.69 24.28
N ALA A 108 -3.60 -28.80 25.57
CA ALA A 108 -4.36 -27.77 26.28
C ALA A 108 -3.59 -26.44 26.33
N ILE A 109 -2.30 -26.49 26.65
CA ILE A 109 -1.42 -25.31 26.66
C ILE A 109 -1.32 -24.72 25.25
N ALA A 110 -1.08 -25.56 24.24
CA ALA A 110 -0.99 -25.11 22.85
C ALA A 110 -2.28 -24.41 22.39
N LEU A 111 -3.45 -24.99 22.67
CA LEU A 111 -4.72 -24.40 22.28
C LEU A 111 -4.94 -23.04 22.95
N VAL A 112 -4.76 -22.97 24.28
CA VAL A 112 -4.94 -21.72 25.04
C VAL A 112 -3.94 -20.65 24.59
N TRP A 113 -2.71 -21.04 24.27
CA TRP A 113 -1.66 -20.11 23.86
C TRP A 113 -1.85 -19.56 22.44
N TRP A 114 -2.29 -20.40 21.50
CA TRP A 114 -2.47 -20.01 20.09
C TRP A 114 -3.81 -19.36 19.82
N ALA A 115 -4.86 -19.67 20.60
CA ALA A 115 -6.19 -19.09 20.48
C ALA A 115 -6.21 -17.56 20.34
N PRO A 116 -5.57 -16.76 21.23
CA PRO A 116 -5.62 -15.29 21.11
C PRO A 116 -4.98 -14.77 19.82
N LEU A 117 -3.88 -15.38 19.37
CA LEU A 117 -3.20 -14.98 18.13
C LEU A 117 -4.08 -15.29 16.91
N ILE A 118 -4.68 -16.48 16.87
CA ILE A 118 -5.60 -16.90 15.80
C ILE A 118 -6.81 -15.96 15.75
N VAL A 119 -7.47 -15.72 16.90
CA VAL A 119 -8.64 -14.84 16.99
C VAL A 119 -8.27 -13.42 16.53
N TRP A 120 -7.14 -12.89 16.99
CA TRP A 120 -6.69 -11.56 16.59
C TRP A 120 -6.50 -11.42 15.07
N LYS A 121 -5.88 -12.43 14.43
CA LYS A 121 -5.70 -12.47 12.97
C LYS A 121 -7.03 -12.62 12.22
N MET A 122 -7.92 -13.48 12.72
CA MET A 122 -9.26 -13.66 12.13
C MET A 122 -10.08 -12.37 12.18
N LEU A 123 -10.09 -11.67 13.33
CA LEU A 123 -10.79 -10.39 13.47
C LEU A 123 -10.25 -9.36 12.48
N GLY A 124 -8.92 -9.26 12.33
CA GLY A 124 -8.32 -8.37 11.33
C GLY A 124 -8.80 -8.65 9.92
N GLN A 125 -8.80 -9.93 9.52
CA GLN A 125 -9.25 -10.30 8.18
C GLN A 125 -10.74 -10.03 7.98
N GLN A 126 -11.57 -10.21 9.01
CA GLN A 126 -12.98 -9.84 8.96
C GLN A 126 -13.17 -8.34 8.73
N TYR A 127 -12.44 -7.48 9.46
CA TYR A 127 -12.49 -6.03 9.23
C TYR A 127 -12.06 -5.64 7.82
N ALA A 128 -10.99 -6.24 7.30
CA ALA A 128 -10.53 -6.00 5.93
C ALA A 128 -11.60 -6.43 4.90
N ASN A 129 -12.24 -7.57 5.11
CA ASN A 129 -13.32 -8.06 4.23
C ASN A 129 -14.55 -7.15 4.26
N VAL A 130 -14.94 -6.64 5.44
CA VAL A 130 -16.06 -5.69 5.56
C VAL A 130 -15.74 -4.39 4.82
N LEU A 131 -14.53 -3.89 4.97
CA LEU A 131 -14.08 -2.68 4.30
C LEU A 131 -14.07 -2.84 2.77
N ALA A 132 -13.54 -3.96 2.27
CA ALA A 132 -13.54 -4.28 0.85
C ALA A 132 -14.97 -4.40 0.27
N ARG A 133 -15.90 -5.02 1.01
CA ARG A 133 -17.32 -5.10 0.62
C ARG A 133 -17.98 -3.71 0.56
N ARG A 134 -17.66 -2.84 1.51
CA ARG A 134 -18.16 -1.45 1.51
C ARG A 134 -17.68 -0.71 0.27
N TRP A 135 -16.39 -0.81 -0.07
CA TRP A 135 -15.85 -0.20 -1.29
C TRP A 135 -16.48 -0.77 -2.56
N ALA A 136 -16.68 -2.10 -2.62
CA ALA A 136 -17.38 -2.71 -3.75
C ALA A 136 -18.81 -2.16 -3.92
N SER A 137 -19.51 -1.90 -2.80
CA SER A 137 -20.86 -1.30 -2.85
C SER A 137 -20.84 0.18 -3.25
N GLU A 138 -19.82 0.94 -2.86
CA GLU A 138 -19.61 2.34 -3.27
C GLU A 138 -19.25 2.41 -4.77
N ASP A 139 -18.36 1.53 -5.21
CA ASP A 139 -17.95 1.41 -6.61
C ASP A 139 -19.13 1.04 -7.49
N ALA A 140 -19.94 0.03 -7.08
CA ALA A 140 -21.14 -0.40 -7.81
C ALA A 140 -22.19 0.72 -7.98
N ARG A 141 -22.29 1.65 -7.02
CA ARG A 141 -23.17 2.82 -7.13
C ARG A 141 -22.62 3.87 -8.10
N SER A 142 -21.30 4.02 -8.15
CA SER A 142 -20.63 5.02 -9.00
C SER A 142 -20.41 4.56 -10.45
N SER A 143 -20.39 3.24 -10.70
CA SER A 143 -20.10 2.64 -12.01
C SER A 143 -21.26 2.70 -13.01
N GLY A 144 -22.45 3.12 -12.58
CA GLY A 144 -23.69 3.10 -13.38
C GLY A 144 -23.71 3.95 -14.66
N SER A 145 -22.68 4.76 -14.95
CA SER A 145 -22.64 5.59 -16.17
C SER A 145 -21.26 5.71 -16.82
N ARG A 146 -20.15 5.42 -16.12
CA ARG A 146 -18.81 5.84 -16.57
C ARG A 146 -17.95 4.76 -17.25
N TYR A 147 -18.16 3.47 -16.95
CA TYR A 147 -17.19 2.40 -17.28
C TYR A 147 -17.83 1.10 -17.80
N ASN A 148 -18.75 1.18 -18.77
CA ASN A 148 -19.37 0.01 -19.42
C ASN A 148 -19.92 -1.05 -18.43
N GLY A 149 -20.40 -0.62 -17.26
CA GLY A 149 -20.92 -1.50 -16.21
C GLY A 149 -19.86 -2.29 -15.42
N TYR A 150 -18.56 -2.05 -15.62
CA TYR A 150 -17.51 -2.75 -14.87
C TYR A 150 -17.41 -2.24 -13.42
N VAL A 151 -17.27 -3.16 -12.46
CA VAL A 151 -17.08 -2.87 -11.03
C VAL A 151 -15.78 -3.52 -10.54
N PRO A 152 -14.80 -2.73 -10.04
CA PRO A 152 -13.62 -3.28 -9.42
C PRO A 152 -13.95 -3.95 -8.07
N LEU A 153 -13.66 -5.24 -7.99
CA LEU A 153 -13.61 -6.07 -6.80
C LEU A 153 -12.24 -5.93 -6.13
N TRP A 154 -12.28 -5.42 -4.91
CA TRP A 154 -11.13 -5.33 -4.02
C TRP A 154 -11.07 -6.57 -3.15
N GLN A 155 -9.92 -7.25 -3.16
CA GLN A 155 -9.64 -8.36 -2.26
C GLN A 155 -8.40 -8.05 -1.44
N ILE A 156 -8.57 -7.89 -0.13
CA ILE A 156 -7.48 -7.57 0.80
C ILE A 156 -7.15 -8.84 1.58
N ARG A 157 -5.89 -9.28 1.55
CA ARG A 157 -5.36 -10.36 2.38
C ARG A 157 -4.32 -9.78 3.34
N LEU A 158 -4.65 -9.80 4.62
CA LEU A 158 -3.72 -9.36 5.66
C LEU A 158 -2.55 -10.34 5.83
N PRO A 159 -1.43 -9.90 6.41
CA PRO A 159 -0.30 -10.77 6.68
C PRO A 159 -0.71 -11.91 7.62
N GLY A 160 -0.38 -13.13 7.20
CA GLY A 160 -0.41 -14.31 8.05
C GLY A 160 0.59 -14.24 9.22
N VAL A 161 0.79 -15.36 9.89
CA VAL A 161 1.78 -15.49 10.96
C VAL A 161 3.18 -15.34 10.37
N LEU A 162 4.00 -14.47 10.95
CA LEU A 162 5.35 -14.08 10.52
C LEU A 162 5.44 -13.46 9.11
N SER A 163 4.31 -13.20 8.46
CA SER A 163 4.30 -12.51 7.16
C SER A 163 4.41 -10.99 7.34
N SER A 164 5.13 -10.34 6.42
CA SER A 164 5.44 -8.92 6.46
C SER A 164 4.73 -8.10 5.37
N GLN A 165 3.77 -8.71 4.67
CA GLN A 165 3.13 -8.09 3.51
C GLN A 165 1.62 -8.29 3.56
N THR A 166 0.88 -7.21 3.30
CA THR A 166 -0.55 -7.27 2.95
C THR A 166 -0.65 -7.32 1.44
N ILE A 167 -1.47 -8.24 0.94
CA ILE A 167 -1.67 -8.42 -0.50
C ILE A 167 -3.04 -7.85 -0.84
N VAL A 168 -3.09 -6.91 -1.79
CA VAL A 168 -4.34 -6.36 -2.30
C VAL A 168 -4.46 -6.74 -3.75
N THR A 169 -5.48 -7.51 -4.08
CA THR A 169 -5.80 -7.88 -5.45
C THR A 169 -7.00 -7.07 -5.91
N ILE A 170 -6.84 -6.38 -7.03
CA ILE A 170 -7.90 -5.64 -7.71
C ILE A 170 -8.12 -6.34 -9.04
N ASN A 171 -9.34 -6.81 -9.29
CA ASN A 171 -9.67 -7.31 -10.61
C ASN A 171 -9.71 -6.13 -11.60
N VAL A 172 -9.36 -6.41 -12.85
CA VAL A 172 -9.43 -5.45 -13.95
C VAL A 172 -10.12 -6.18 -15.10
N PRO A 173 -11.00 -5.54 -15.88
CA PRO A 173 -11.55 -6.18 -17.06
C PRO A 173 -10.41 -6.64 -17.96
N GLN A 174 -10.59 -7.79 -18.63
CA GLN A 174 -9.64 -8.26 -19.63
C GLN A 174 -9.74 -7.35 -20.85
N HIS A 175 -9.14 -6.17 -20.77
CA HIS A 175 -8.87 -5.35 -21.94
C HIS A 175 -7.54 -5.79 -22.52
N GLY A 176 -7.44 -5.70 -23.85
CA GLY A 176 -6.30 -6.12 -24.66
C GLY A 176 -4.97 -5.46 -24.25
N PRO A 177 -3.89 -5.69 -25.00
CA PRO A 177 -2.53 -5.23 -24.66
C PRO A 177 -2.50 -3.75 -24.22
N PRO A 178 -1.55 -3.37 -23.32
CA PRO A 178 -1.51 -2.06 -22.68
C PRO A 178 -1.69 -0.93 -23.70
N THR A 179 -2.56 0.03 -23.37
CA THR A 179 -2.97 1.12 -24.26
C THR A 179 -1.81 2.05 -24.66
N SER A 180 -0.63 1.90 -24.06
CA SER A 180 0.61 2.46 -24.58
C SER A 180 1.82 1.73 -23.99
N PRO A 181 2.74 1.17 -24.81
CA PRO A 181 4.05 0.68 -24.35
C PRO A 181 5.04 1.82 -24.02
N TYR A 182 4.64 3.09 -24.19
CA TYR A 182 5.50 4.27 -24.05
C TYR A 182 5.16 5.17 -22.87
N ASP A 183 4.22 4.79 -21.99
CA ASP A 183 3.94 5.56 -20.79
C ASP A 183 4.95 5.21 -19.69
N ALA A 184 5.62 6.22 -19.13
CA ALA A 184 6.62 6.07 -18.08
C ALA A 184 6.05 5.45 -16.78
N GLN A 185 4.73 5.45 -16.60
CA GLN A 185 4.02 4.85 -15.46
C GLN A 185 3.31 3.52 -15.83
N ALA A 186 3.35 3.08 -17.09
CA ALA A 186 2.73 1.81 -17.50
C ALA A 186 3.57 0.60 -17.07
N TYR A 187 2.90 -0.45 -16.56
CA TYR A 187 3.61 -1.66 -16.18
C TYR A 187 4.10 -2.42 -17.42
N LEU A 188 5.41 -2.44 -17.57
CA LEU A 188 6.10 -3.24 -18.58
C LEU A 188 5.93 -4.74 -18.27
N PRO A 189 5.81 -5.59 -19.29
CA PRO A 189 5.84 -7.04 -19.11
C PRO A 189 7.10 -7.49 -18.36
N THR A 190 7.05 -8.59 -17.61
CA THR A 190 8.17 -9.09 -16.76
C THR A 190 9.48 -9.36 -17.51
N TRP A 191 9.43 -9.49 -18.83
CA TRP A 191 10.59 -9.70 -19.71
C TRP A 191 11.15 -8.40 -20.29
N VAL A 192 10.47 -7.28 -20.09
CA VAL A 192 10.94 -5.95 -20.45
C VAL A 192 11.40 -5.29 -19.16
N GLY A 193 12.73 -5.14 -19.00
CA GLY A 193 13.30 -4.47 -17.84
C GLY A 193 12.74 -3.05 -17.69
N PRO A 194 12.70 -2.49 -16.47
CA PRO A 194 12.35 -1.08 -16.30
C PRO A 194 13.22 -0.25 -17.23
N PRO A 195 12.72 0.89 -17.76
CA PRO A 195 13.55 1.77 -18.58
C PRO A 195 14.82 2.04 -17.77
N GLN A 196 15.96 1.57 -18.29
CA GLN A 196 17.24 2.05 -17.78
C GLN A 196 17.19 3.55 -17.99
N ASN A 197 17.57 4.34 -16.98
CA ASN A 197 17.73 5.79 -17.09
C ASN A 197 18.86 6.13 -18.09
N GLN A 198 18.74 5.70 -19.34
CA GLN A 198 19.34 6.34 -20.50
C GLN A 198 18.32 7.38 -20.89
N GLY A 199 18.64 8.65 -20.60
CA GLY A 199 17.87 9.78 -21.04
C GLY A 199 17.43 9.55 -22.47
N SER A 200 16.12 9.62 -22.70
CA SER A 200 15.61 9.45 -24.04
C SER A 200 16.26 10.53 -24.92
N PRO A 201 16.81 10.21 -26.10
CA PRO A 201 17.37 11.22 -26.99
C PRO A 201 16.34 12.27 -27.45
N PHE A 202 15.06 12.05 -27.14
CA PHE A 202 13.94 12.91 -27.49
C PHE A 202 13.53 13.87 -26.35
N GLU A 203 13.84 13.58 -25.08
CA GLU A 203 13.62 14.55 -23.99
C GLU A 203 14.65 15.69 -24.00
N ASP A 204 15.90 15.41 -24.40
CA ASP A 204 16.95 16.44 -24.43
C ASP A 204 16.73 17.52 -25.51
N ARG A 205 15.88 17.26 -26.52
CA ARG A 205 15.65 18.22 -27.61
C ARG A 205 14.58 19.26 -27.32
N TYR A 206 13.72 19.02 -26.33
CA TYR A 206 12.75 20.01 -25.85
C TYR A 206 13.09 20.57 -24.47
N ALA A 207 14.00 19.93 -23.72
CA ALA A 207 14.50 20.43 -22.44
C ALA A 207 15.52 21.58 -22.57
N THR A 208 16.07 21.82 -23.76
CA THR A 208 17.10 22.86 -23.95
C THR A 208 16.56 24.28 -24.06
N ASP A 209 15.27 24.49 -24.37
CA ASP A 209 14.70 25.83 -24.58
C ASP A 209 13.74 26.32 -23.49
N LEU A 210 13.46 25.51 -22.47
CA LEU A 210 12.67 25.92 -21.31
C LEU A 210 13.41 25.61 -20.02
N LYS A 211 14.59 26.23 -19.86
CA LYS A 211 15.15 26.50 -18.54
C LYS A 211 14.15 27.34 -17.77
N ARG A 212 13.30 26.68 -17.00
CA ARG A 212 12.46 27.27 -15.97
C ARG A 212 13.42 27.76 -14.86
N PRO A 213 13.59 29.07 -14.62
CA PRO A 213 14.45 29.52 -13.54
C PRO A 213 13.77 29.19 -12.20
N SER A 214 14.30 28.19 -11.51
CA SER A 214 14.01 27.89 -10.11
C SER A 214 14.85 28.80 -9.22
N SER A 215 14.43 30.06 -9.07
CA SER A 215 14.71 30.88 -7.89
C SER A 215 13.84 32.13 -7.95
N LEU A 216 13.16 32.43 -6.84
CA LEU A 216 12.38 33.66 -6.66
C LEU A 216 13.30 34.88 -6.39
N ASP A 217 14.59 34.77 -6.75
CA ASP A 217 15.68 35.72 -6.46
C ASP A 217 16.42 36.17 -7.74
N ALA A 218 15.92 35.83 -8.92
CA ALA A 218 16.51 36.19 -10.22
C ALA A 218 15.64 37.19 -11.02
N LEU A 219 14.92 38.07 -10.32
CA LEU A 219 14.37 39.26 -10.96
C LEU A 219 15.48 40.32 -11.00
N PRO A 220 15.87 40.85 -12.17
CA PRO A 220 16.61 42.10 -12.19
C PRO A 220 15.71 43.16 -11.55
N LEU A 221 16.01 43.54 -10.32
CA LEU A 221 15.60 44.83 -9.79
C LEU A 221 16.14 45.87 -10.78
N TYR A 222 15.23 46.58 -11.44
CA TYR A 222 15.55 47.80 -12.15
C TYR A 222 16.16 48.76 -11.12
N ASP A 223 17.48 48.98 -11.18
CA ASP A 223 18.17 50.01 -10.42
C ASP A 223 17.70 51.36 -10.95
N GLY A 224 16.75 51.98 -10.25
CA GLY A 224 16.13 53.26 -10.57
C GLY A 224 17.05 54.46 -10.38
N ARG A 225 18.36 54.33 -10.61
CA ARG A 225 19.31 55.43 -10.43
C ARG A 225 19.64 56.24 -11.67
N ASN A 226 19.35 55.78 -12.89
CA ASN A 226 19.63 56.56 -14.09
C ASN A 226 18.62 56.28 -15.22
N ALA A 227 17.47 56.94 -15.21
CA ALA A 227 16.69 57.14 -16.43
C ALA A 227 15.92 58.47 -16.35
N PRO A 228 16.07 59.37 -17.34
CA PRO A 228 15.44 60.69 -17.34
C PRO A 228 13.91 60.57 -17.49
N LEU A 229 13.22 61.37 -16.68
CA LEU A 229 11.82 61.73 -16.81
C LEU A 229 11.48 62.12 -18.25
N ASN A 230 10.76 61.26 -18.97
CA ASN A 230 9.88 61.68 -20.05
C ASN A 230 8.55 60.96 -19.86
N PHE A 231 7.63 61.67 -19.22
CA PHE A 231 6.21 61.39 -19.25
C PHE A 231 5.70 61.72 -20.66
N ASP A 232 5.18 60.72 -21.37
CA ASP A 232 4.28 60.92 -22.51
C ASP A 232 3.55 59.59 -22.73
N GLU A 233 2.37 59.41 -22.15
CA GLU A 233 1.05 59.76 -22.71
C GLU A 233 0.44 58.63 -23.57
N LYS A 234 -0.82 58.34 -23.26
CA LYS A 234 -1.83 57.54 -23.99
C LYS A 234 -1.80 56.01 -23.90
N ALA A 235 -2.54 55.52 -22.91
CA ALA A 235 -3.32 54.30 -23.02
C ALA A 235 -4.71 54.62 -23.65
N PRO A 236 -5.14 53.94 -24.73
CA PRO A 236 -6.55 53.93 -25.09
C PRO A 236 -7.28 52.85 -24.27
N GLY A 237 -8.09 53.31 -23.32
CA GLY A 237 -9.08 52.50 -22.65
C GLY A 237 -10.30 52.29 -23.54
N TYR A 238 -10.66 51.03 -23.78
CA TYR A 238 -11.98 50.68 -24.30
C TYR A 238 -12.64 49.70 -23.32
N TYR A 239 -13.39 50.27 -22.37
CA TYR A 239 -14.58 49.65 -21.82
C TYR A 239 -15.70 50.67 -21.95
N ALA A 240 -16.68 50.36 -22.80
CA ALA A 240 -17.98 51.01 -22.78
C ALA A 240 -19.03 49.90 -22.95
N GLY A 241 -19.51 49.42 -21.80
CA GLY A 241 -20.78 48.71 -21.70
C GLY A 241 -21.88 49.74 -21.42
N GLY A 242 -23.03 49.57 -22.08
CA GLY A 242 -24.30 50.15 -21.66
C GLY A 242 -25.11 50.76 -22.80
N HIS A 243 -26.18 50.09 -23.20
CA HIS A 243 -27.49 50.75 -23.27
C HIS A 243 -28.63 49.73 -23.16
N GLN A 244 -29.49 49.98 -22.17
CA GLN A 244 -30.86 49.50 -22.08
C GLN A 244 -31.74 50.28 -23.09
N VAL A 245 -32.70 49.59 -23.70
CA VAL A 245 -34.14 49.89 -23.65
C VAL A 245 -34.89 48.56 -23.66
#